data_AF-A0A2P2LAD7-F1
#
_entry.id   AF-A0A2P2LAD7-F1
#
_cell.length_a   1.000
_cell.length_b   1.000
_cell.length_c   1.000
_cell.angle_alpha   90.00
_cell.angle_beta   90.00
_cell.angle_gamma   90.00
#
_symmetry.space_group_name_H-M   'P 1'
#
loop_
_entity.id
_entity.type
_entity.pdbx_description
1 polymer ?
#
loop_
_entity_poly.entity_id
_entity_poly.type
_entity_poly.pdbx_seq_one_letter_code
_entity_poly.pdbx_strand_id
1 'polypeptide(L)'
;MSAHLFFMLIFLPAYYCQNHPDYTECQKPYNCGHLVNLSYPFWGDNRPWFCGQEGFRLKHCQDQKFPIITTIEQDFRVIVVNQSSNTMTIARSDLYDGVCPQIRKSITFHQNLFRLVPGYANLSLAYNCTTSPFTTPTINNSCSIQDEPDRVFYGSDELWMRNVPEIGRCDRIEVPTLSDMPHLEETLLLPSFENGLEKVRNLLREGFNVSYDYDEDISICKNCKDSGGICGTNSSTFRFACFCAGDCQKLPDSKPKRQRLAVIIVSATAPVVLLLSILLYCAKRKMLRSKDKRSLSPVKSMTATNVPNLTHYSFANIEKATDGFSFKNKLGEGGYGPVYKGMLLGEQVIAVKKLSKTSTQGFEEFKNEVMLTAKLQHVNLVKVLGYCIEREEQMLIYEYMPNKSLDYYLFDPNRRCLLDWQKRVEIIEGIAQGLLYLQEYSRLTIIHRDLKASNILLDKDMKPKISDFGMARIFAKDGQEANTGRIVGT
;
A
#
# COMPACT_ATOMS: atom_id res chain seq x y z
N MET A 1 34.11 -33.54 5.38
CA MET A 1 33.31 -34.42 6.25
C MET A 1 32.71 -33.59 7.36
N SER A 2 31.42 -33.27 7.26
CA SER A 2 30.44 -33.28 8.35
C SER A 2 29.13 -32.89 7.71
N ALA A 3 28.30 -33.91 7.47
CA ALA A 3 26.95 -33.77 7.01
C ALA A 3 26.09 -33.40 8.23
N HIS A 4 25.54 -32.20 8.25
CA HIS A 4 24.42 -31.88 9.12
C HIS A 4 23.16 -31.88 8.26
N LEU A 5 22.43 -33.00 8.34
CA LEU A 5 21.00 -33.04 8.05
C LEU A 5 20.33 -31.98 8.93
N PHE A 6 19.94 -30.84 8.35
CA PHE A 6 18.89 -30.04 8.95
C PHE A 6 17.57 -30.70 8.59
N PHE A 7 17.06 -31.50 9.53
CA PHE A 7 15.62 -31.68 9.66
C PHE A 7 15.04 -30.29 9.88
N MET A 8 14.51 -29.67 8.82
CA MET A 8 13.49 -28.65 9.00
C MET A 8 12.32 -29.36 9.65
N LEU A 9 12.27 -29.30 10.99
CA LEU A 9 11.00 -29.28 11.69
C LEU A 9 10.29 -28.04 11.17
N ILE A 10 9.55 -28.24 10.08
CA ILE A 10 8.50 -27.35 9.65
C ILE A 10 7.49 -27.38 10.80
N PHE A 11 7.68 -26.51 11.79
CA PHE A 11 6.57 -25.98 12.55
C PHE A 11 5.76 -25.11 11.57
N LEU A 12 5.03 -25.76 10.66
CA LEU A 12 3.77 -25.20 10.25
C LEU A 12 2.96 -25.18 11.54
N PRO A 13 2.40 -24.04 11.99
CA PRO A 13 1.22 -24.12 12.81
C PRO A 13 0.18 -24.85 11.94
N ALA A 14 0.09 -26.17 12.13
CA ALA A 14 -1.16 -26.85 11.92
C ALA A 14 -2.14 -26.15 12.86
N TYR A 15 -3.33 -25.82 12.35
CA TYR A 15 -4.43 -25.16 13.06
C TYR A 15 -4.38 -23.62 13.06
N TYR A 16 -5.08 -23.03 12.10
CA TYR A 16 -5.76 -21.75 12.29
C TYR A 16 -7.22 -22.08 12.54
N CYS A 17 -7.62 -22.07 13.81
CA CYS A 17 -8.90 -21.57 14.36
C CYS A 17 -9.07 -22.13 15.77
N GLN A 18 -9.57 -21.28 16.66
CA GLN A 18 -10.22 -21.70 17.89
C GLN A 18 -11.73 -21.59 17.67
N ASN A 19 -12.51 -22.42 18.37
CA ASN A 19 -13.96 -22.21 18.49
C ASN A 19 -14.21 -20.76 18.91
N HIS A 20 -14.84 -19.98 18.04
CA HIS A 20 -15.12 -18.58 18.32
C HIS A 20 -16.64 -18.38 18.33
N PRO A 21 -17.21 -17.75 19.37
CA PRO A 21 -18.65 -17.47 19.43
C PRO A 21 -19.16 -16.70 18.19
N ASP A 22 -18.29 -15.90 17.59
CA ASP A 22 -18.59 -15.11 16.38
C ASP A 22 -18.82 -15.97 15.12
N TYR A 23 -18.43 -17.26 15.11
CA TYR A 23 -18.65 -18.14 13.96
C TYR A 23 -20.14 -18.25 13.60
N THR A 24 -20.99 -18.51 14.60
CA THR A 24 -22.43 -18.71 14.39
C THR A 24 -23.11 -17.43 13.93
N GLU A 25 -22.63 -16.27 14.37
CA GLU A 25 -23.12 -14.97 13.91
C GLU A 25 -22.69 -14.68 12.46
N CYS A 26 -21.42 -14.91 12.12
CA CYS A 26 -20.92 -14.63 10.77
C CYS A 26 -21.39 -15.64 9.72
N GLN A 27 -21.86 -16.83 10.14
CA GLN A 27 -22.48 -17.84 9.28
C GLN A 27 -23.87 -17.47 8.78
N LYS A 28 -24.57 -16.57 9.47
CA LYS A 28 -25.91 -16.17 9.06
C LYS A 28 -25.85 -15.50 7.68
N PRO A 29 -26.83 -15.76 6.79
CA PRO A 29 -26.90 -15.09 5.50
C PRO A 29 -27.04 -13.59 5.72
N TYR A 30 -26.26 -12.81 4.96
CA TYR A 30 -26.31 -11.35 5.01
C TYR A 30 -26.86 -10.80 3.71
N ASN A 31 -28.01 -10.12 3.82
CA ASN A 31 -28.65 -9.41 2.72
C ASN A 31 -28.68 -7.92 3.07
N CYS A 32 -28.47 -7.06 2.08
CA CYS A 32 -28.47 -5.62 2.28
C CYS A 32 -29.06 -4.93 1.03
N GLY A 33 -30.23 -4.31 1.17
CA GLY A 33 -31.02 -3.82 0.03
C GLY A 33 -31.37 -4.98 -0.91
N HIS A 34 -31.13 -4.78 -2.21
CA HIS A 34 -31.31 -5.83 -3.22
C HIS A 34 -30.16 -6.85 -3.29
N LEU A 35 -29.04 -6.63 -2.59
CA LEU A 35 -27.89 -7.53 -2.59
C LEU A 35 -28.14 -8.68 -1.63
N VAL A 36 -27.99 -9.92 -2.11
CA VAL A 36 -28.28 -11.14 -1.34
C VAL A 36 -27.03 -12.00 -1.16
N ASN A 37 -26.99 -12.77 -0.05
CA ASN A 37 -25.94 -13.72 0.28
C ASN A 37 -24.52 -13.12 0.26
N LEU A 38 -24.38 -11.90 0.77
CA LEU A 38 -23.09 -11.23 0.91
C LEU A 38 -22.24 -11.94 1.96
N SER A 39 -20.95 -12.13 1.66
CA SER A 39 -19.95 -12.67 2.59
C SER A 39 -18.87 -11.63 2.88
N TYR A 40 -17.90 -11.99 3.72
CA TYR A 40 -16.68 -11.19 3.91
C TYR A 40 -16.13 -10.71 2.54
N PRO A 41 -15.78 -9.41 2.38
CA PRO A 41 -15.52 -8.43 3.44
C PRO A 41 -16.74 -7.59 3.88
N PHE A 42 -17.94 -7.81 3.33
CA PHE A 42 -19.10 -6.92 3.54
C PHE A 42 -19.79 -7.16 4.90
N TRP A 43 -20.09 -6.05 5.59
CA TRP A 43 -20.84 -6.03 6.85
C TRP A 43 -21.67 -4.75 6.97
N GLY A 44 -22.48 -4.63 8.00
CA GLY A 44 -23.28 -3.44 8.27
C GLY A 44 -24.75 -3.76 8.55
N ASP A 45 -25.45 -2.77 9.08
CA ASP A 45 -26.82 -2.89 9.57
C ASP A 45 -26.96 -4.08 10.53
N ASN A 46 -27.62 -5.16 10.10
CA ASN A 46 -27.87 -6.35 10.92
C ASN A 46 -26.69 -7.35 10.98
N ARG A 47 -25.60 -7.13 10.23
CA ARG A 47 -24.39 -7.98 10.32
C ARG A 47 -23.32 -7.30 11.20
N PRO A 48 -22.83 -7.98 12.27
CA PRO A 48 -21.80 -7.44 13.14
C PRO A 48 -20.52 -7.05 12.40
N TRP A 49 -19.83 -6.03 12.93
CA TRP A 49 -18.62 -5.48 12.31
C TRP A 49 -17.47 -6.48 12.19
N PHE A 50 -17.33 -7.39 13.15
CA PHE A 50 -16.31 -8.44 13.15
C PHE A 50 -16.56 -9.52 12.08
N CYS A 51 -17.70 -9.51 11.37
CA CYS A 51 -17.94 -10.42 10.25
C CYS A 51 -17.51 -9.85 8.90
N GLY A 52 -16.99 -8.62 8.87
CA GLY A 52 -16.47 -7.99 7.66
C GLY A 52 -15.21 -7.20 7.96
N GLN A 53 -14.84 -6.33 7.03
CA GLN A 53 -13.61 -5.56 7.07
C GLN A 53 -13.89 -4.06 7.11
N GLU A 54 -13.04 -3.30 7.80
CA GLU A 54 -13.11 -1.84 7.78
C GLU A 54 -13.09 -1.30 6.33
N GLY A 55 -13.96 -0.32 6.06
CA GLY A 55 -14.15 0.24 4.72
C GLY A 55 -15.15 -0.52 3.83
N PHE A 56 -15.59 -1.73 4.20
CA PHE A 56 -16.62 -2.50 3.49
C PHE A 56 -18.00 -2.47 4.19
N ARG A 57 -18.23 -1.46 5.04
CA ARG A 57 -19.51 -1.27 5.72
C ARG A 57 -20.57 -0.79 4.73
N LEU A 58 -21.61 -1.59 4.54
CA LEU A 58 -22.82 -1.21 3.81
C LEU A 58 -23.83 -0.53 4.76
N LYS A 59 -24.42 0.56 4.29
CA LYS A 59 -25.43 1.36 4.99
C LYS A 59 -26.75 1.37 4.22
N HIS A 60 -27.85 1.73 4.88
CA HIS A 60 -29.19 1.86 4.29
C HIS A 60 -29.73 0.56 3.67
N CYS A 61 -29.47 -0.58 4.31
CA CYS A 61 -29.89 -1.89 3.84
C CYS A 61 -31.42 -2.10 3.83
N GLN A 62 -32.17 -1.37 4.67
CA GLN A 62 -33.62 -1.51 4.81
C GLN A 62 -34.40 -0.39 4.09
N ASP A 63 -33.81 0.81 4.02
CA ASP A 63 -34.50 2.02 3.54
C ASP A 63 -34.34 2.28 2.04
N GLN A 64 -33.35 1.64 1.39
CA GLN A 64 -33.00 1.91 -0.01
C GLN A 64 -32.81 0.63 -0.82
N LYS A 65 -33.18 0.71 -2.11
CA LYS A 65 -32.95 -0.38 -3.07
C LYS A 65 -31.45 -0.70 -3.20
N PHE A 66 -30.61 0.33 -3.28
CA PHE A 66 -29.16 0.21 -3.42
C PHE A 66 -28.47 0.64 -2.11
N PRO A 67 -27.73 -0.24 -1.43
CA PRO A 67 -27.03 0.14 -0.21
C PRO A 67 -25.86 1.08 -0.51
N ILE A 68 -25.44 1.84 0.49
CA ILE A 68 -24.38 2.84 0.36
C ILE A 68 -23.09 2.34 1.01
N ILE A 69 -21.99 2.49 0.29
CA ILE A 69 -20.63 2.35 0.80
C ILE A 69 -19.94 3.72 0.82
N THR A 70 -19.34 4.06 1.96
CA THR A 70 -18.69 5.36 2.17
C THR A 70 -17.19 5.19 2.10
N THR A 71 -16.55 5.94 1.21
CA THR A 71 -15.09 6.14 1.20
C THR A 71 -14.73 7.42 1.94
N ILE A 72 -13.44 7.71 2.14
CA ILE A 72 -12.98 8.96 2.78
C ILE A 72 -13.51 10.20 2.05
N GLU A 73 -13.64 10.10 0.73
CA GLU A 73 -13.93 11.25 -0.12
C GLU A 73 -15.36 11.28 -0.63
N GLN A 74 -16.04 10.12 -0.71
CA GLN A 74 -17.31 10.01 -1.41
C GLN A 74 -18.18 8.81 -1.02
N ASP A 75 -19.51 9.03 -1.09
CA ASP A 75 -20.52 7.98 -0.96
C ASP A 75 -20.91 7.38 -2.31
N PHE A 76 -21.00 6.05 -2.34
CA PHE A 76 -21.37 5.29 -3.52
C PHE A 76 -22.54 4.36 -3.25
N ARG A 77 -23.47 4.30 -4.20
CA ARG A 77 -24.47 3.24 -4.27
C ARG A 77 -23.83 1.99 -4.84
N VAL A 78 -23.99 0.87 -4.15
CA VAL A 78 -23.52 -0.44 -4.62
C VAL A 78 -24.63 -1.07 -5.46
N ILE A 79 -24.37 -1.19 -6.77
CA ILE A 79 -25.34 -1.65 -7.76
C ILE A 79 -25.27 -3.17 -7.92
N VAL A 80 -24.07 -3.73 -8.03
CA VAL A 80 -23.86 -5.18 -8.19
C VAL A 80 -22.61 -5.58 -7.43
N VAL A 81 -22.63 -6.75 -6.80
CA VAL A 81 -21.44 -7.36 -6.19
C VAL A 81 -21.23 -8.73 -6.81
N ASN A 82 -20.07 -8.93 -7.44
CA ASN A 82 -19.60 -10.22 -7.91
C ASN A 82 -18.50 -10.75 -6.97
N GLN A 83 -18.92 -11.59 -6.03
CA GLN A 83 -18.03 -12.20 -5.04
C GLN A 83 -17.09 -13.26 -5.63
N SER A 84 -17.32 -13.75 -6.86
CA SER A 84 -16.46 -14.74 -7.51
C SER A 84 -15.21 -14.11 -8.13
N SER A 85 -15.37 -12.91 -8.69
CA SER A 85 -14.29 -12.10 -9.29
C SER A 85 -13.77 -11.01 -8.37
N ASN A 86 -14.31 -10.88 -7.15
CA ASN A 86 -14.01 -9.78 -6.23
C ASN A 86 -14.15 -8.40 -6.88
N THR A 87 -15.23 -8.21 -7.64
CA THR A 87 -15.56 -6.94 -8.30
C THR A 87 -16.95 -6.48 -7.90
N MET A 88 -17.17 -5.18 -7.91
CA MET A 88 -18.50 -4.60 -7.69
C MET A 88 -18.71 -3.39 -8.60
N THR A 89 -19.95 -3.18 -9.00
CA THR A 89 -20.38 -1.99 -9.74
C THR A 89 -20.90 -0.97 -8.74
N ILE A 90 -20.33 0.23 -8.78
CA ILE A 90 -20.70 1.33 -7.89
C ILE A 90 -21.03 2.58 -8.70
N ALA A 91 -21.94 3.40 -8.19
CA ALA A 91 -22.28 4.71 -8.75
C ALA A 91 -22.21 5.79 -7.67
N ARG A 92 -21.73 6.98 -8.03
CA ARG A 92 -21.69 8.14 -7.13
C ARG A 92 -23.09 8.46 -6.63
N SER A 93 -23.28 8.44 -5.31
CA SER A 93 -24.62 8.61 -4.72
C SER A 93 -25.21 10.00 -4.99
N ASP A 94 -24.36 11.03 -4.96
CA ASP A 94 -24.73 12.44 -5.22
C ASP A 94 -25.04 12.76 -6.69
N LEU A 95 -24.66 11.87 -7.62
CA LEU A 95 -24.91 11.98 -9.05
C LEU A 95 -25.94 10.97 -9.58
N TYR A 96 -26.48 10.12 -8.70
CA TYR A 96 -27.37 9.04 -9.13
C TYR A 96 -28.79 9.55 -9.46
N ASP A 97 -29.31 10.45 -8.63
CA ASP A 97 -30.65 11.03 -8.78
C ASP A 97 -30.63 12.37 -9.54
N GLY A 98 -29.46 12.95 -9.81
CA GLY A 98 -29.29 14.24 -10.47
C GLY A 98 -27.85 14.53 -10.90
N VAL A 99 -27.60 15.72 -11.45
CA VAL A 99 -26.25 16.12 -11.94
C VAL A 99 -25.66 17.31 -11.18
N CYS A 100 -26.25 17.67 -10.04
CA CYS A 100 -25.88 18.85 -9.24
C CYS A 100 -25.36 18.42 -7.86
N PRO A 101 -24.11 17.96 -7.74
CA PRO A 101 -23.56 17.59 -6.45
C PRO A 101 -23.25 18.84 -5.61
N GLN A 102 -23.38 18.72 -4.29
CA GLN A 102 -23.02 19.79 -3.35
C GLN A 102 -21.49 20.01 -3.28
N ILE A 103 -20.72 18.94 -3.51
CA ILE A 103 -19.25 18.96 -3.49
C ILE A 103 -18.74 18.56 -4.87
N ARG A 104 -18.06 19.49 -5.55
CA ARG A 104 -17.52 19.31 -6.90
C ARG A 104 -16.09 18.82 -6.88
N LYS A 105 -15.90 17.56 -6.45
CA LYS A 105 -14.59 16.90 -6.43
C LYS A 105 -14.58 15.69 -7.36
N SER A 106 -13.56 15.60 -8.22
CA SER A 106 -13.25 14.37 -8.97
C SER A 106 -12.81 13.28 -8.00
N ILE A 107 -13.21 12.05 -8.26
CA ILE A 107 -12.76 10.92 -7.44
C ILE A 107 -11.38 10.51 -7.92
N THR A 108 -10.45 10.35 -7.00
CA THR A 108 -9.20 9.67 -7.30
C THR A 108 -9.20 8.33 -6.57
N PHE A 109 -9.32 7.22 -7.31
CA PHE A 109 -9.12 5.88 -6.78
C PHE A 109 -7.62 5.62 -6.55
N HIS A 110 -6.97 6.48 -5.76
CA HIS A 110 -5.62 6.24 -5.29
C HIS A 110 -5.66 5.60 -3.91
N GLN A 111 -5.32 4.31 -3.91
CA GLN A 111 -4.80 3.51 -2.80
C GLN A 111 -5.68 3.49 -1.54
N ASN A 112 -6.42 2.39 -1.34
CA ASN A 112 -6.30 1.53 -0.14
C ASN A 112 -7.34 0.39 -0.09
N LEU A 113 -8.45 0.44 -0.86
CA LEU A 113 -9.48 -0.65 -0.83
C LEU A 113 -10.11 -1.00 -2.19
N PHE A 114 -10.25 -0.03 -3.10
CA PHE A 114 -10.91 -0.22 -4.41
C PHE A 114 -9.98 0.21 -5.55
N ARG A 115 -10.03 -0.53 -6.67
CA ARG A 115 -9.32 -0.20 -7.91
C ARG A 115 -10.29 -0.16 -9.07
N LEU A 116 -10.23 0.89 -9.89
CA LEU A 116 -11.00 0.94 -11.13
C LEU A 116 -10.54 -0.18 -12.08
N VAL A 117 -11.48 -0.98 -12.57
CA VAL A 117 -11.19 -2.02 -13.59
C VAL A 117 -10.88 -1.32 -14.93
N PRO A 118 -9.96 -1.83 -15.77
CA PRO A 118 -9.73 -1.25 -17.11
C PRO A 118 -10.99 -1.27 -17.99
N GLY A 119 -11.09 -0.35 -18.95
CA GLY A 119 -12.24 -0.26 -19.87
C GLY A 119 -13.27 0.80 -19.50
N TYR A 120 -12.84 1.89 -18.85
CA TYR A 120 -13.68 3.04 -18.55
C TYR A 120 -13.03 4.32 -19.11
N ALA A 121 -13.86 5.23 -19.60
CA ALA A 121 -13.50 6.58 -20.02
C ALA A 121 -14.09 7.61 -19.05
N ASN A 122 -13.42 8.75 -18.90
CA ASN A 122 -13.88 9.81 -18.02
C ASN A 122 -14.97 10.64 -18.71
N LEU A 123 -16.15 10.69 -18.09
CA LEU A 123 -17.14 11.71 -18.33
C LEU A 123 -16.82 12.91 -17.44
N SER A 124 -16.55 14.05 -18.08
CA SER A 124 -16.30 15.31 -17.41
C SER A 124 -17.58 16.13 -17.35
N LEU A 125 -18.02 16.50 -16.13
CA LEU A 125 -19.09 17.45 -15.88
C LEU A 125 -18.47 18.76 -15.39
N ALA A 126 -18.83 19.88 -16.02
CA ALA A 126 -18.32 21.20 -15.72
C ALA A 126 -19.43 22.15 -15.27
N TYR A 127 -19.08 23.01 -14.31
CA TYR A 127 -19.98 23.93 -13.61
C TYR A 127 -19.29 25.29 -13.44
N ASN A 128 -20.06 26.37 -13.18
CA ASN A 128 -19.52 27.72 -12.92
C ASN A 128 -18.51 28.21 -13.98
N CYS A 129 -18.75 27.91 -15.25
CA CYS A 129 -17.86 28.30 -16.33
C CYS A 129 -17.90 29.82 -16.59
N THR A 130 -16.73 30.48 -16.63
CA THR A 130 -16.65 31.94 -16.87
C THR A 130 -17.04 32.37 -18.28
N THR A 131 -16.99 31.47 -19.26
CA THR A 131 -17.49 31.67 -20.62
C THR A 131 -18.36 30.49 -21.01
N SER A 132 -19.49 30.75 -21.66
CA SER A 132 -20.34 29.71 -22.21
C SER A 132 -19.74 29.24 -23.53
N PRO A 133 -19.27 27.98 -23.67
CA PRO A 133 -18.99 27.42 -24.98
C PRO A 133 -20.24 27.52 -25.87
N PHE A 134 -20.08 28.07 -27.07
CA PHE A 134 -21.13 28.06 -28.09
C PHE A 134 -21.24 26.70 -28.81
N THR A 135 -20.27 25.81 -28.59
CA THR A 135 -20.07 24.57 -29.38
C THR A 135 -20.20 23.27 -28.60
N THR A 136 -20.32 23.30 -27.26
CA THR A 136 -20.52 22.08 -26.44
C THR A 136 -22.00 21.87 -26.10
N PRO A 137 -22.46 20.63 -25.95
CA PRO A 137 -23.82 20.34 -25.48
C PRO A 137 -24.03 20.97 -24.10
N THR A 138 -24.95 21.94 -24.01
CA THR A 138 -25.28 22.64 -22.76
C THR A 138 -26.58 22.10 -22.20
N ILE A 139 -26.64 21.82 -20.89
CA ILE A 139 -27.91 21.54 -20.21
C ILE A 139 -28.34 22.81 -19.49
N ASN A 140 -29.53 23.33 -19.82
CA ASN A 140 -30.23 24.26 -18.94
C ASN A 140 -30.88 23.45 -17.81
N ASN A 141 -30.09 23.13 -16.79
CA ASN A 141 -30.64 22.75 -15.49
C ASN A 141 -29.95 23.65 -14.48
N SER A 142 -30.71 24.59 -13.93
CA SER A 142 -30.25 25.51 -12.90
C SER A 142 -29.91 24.72 -11.65
N CYS A 143 -28.65 24.25 -11.53
CA CYS A 143 -28.12 23.87 -10.24
C CYS A 143 -28.19 25.16 -9.39
N SER A 144 -29.24 25.28 -8.58
CA SER A 144 -29.53 26.53 -7.87
C SER A 144 -28.64 26.56 -6.63
N ILE A 145 -27.49 27.20 -6.76
CA ILE A 145 -26.64 27.55 -5.62
C ILE A 145 -26.81 29.06 -5.45
N GLN A 146 -27.43 29.48 -4.34
CA GLN A 146 -27.67 30.90 -4.02
C GLN A 146 -28.49 31.66 -5.10
N ASP A 147 -29.58 31.05 -5.58
CA ASP A 147 -30.56 31.69 -6.49
C ASP A 147 -30.06 32.14 -7.89
N GLU A 148 -28.83 31.76 -8.29
CA GLU A 148 -28.37 31.91 -9.69
C GLU A 148 -28.40 30.56 -10.44
N PRO A 149 -28.90 30.53 -11.70
CA PRO A 149 -28.95 29.29 -12.48
C PRO A 149 -27.57 28.92 -13.04
N ASP A 150 -26.87 28.02 -12.36
CA ASP A 150 -25.62 27.45 -12.88
C ASP A 150 -25.92 26.40 -13.97
N ARG A 151 -25.25 26.50 -15.12
CA ARG A 151 -25.42 25.58 -16.26
C ARG A 151 -24.41 24.45 -16.16
N VAL A 152 -24.90 23.22 -16.37
CA VAL A 152 -24.03 22.03 -16.39
C VAL A 152 -23.65 21.71 -17.81
N PHE A 153 -22.35 21.63 -18.05
CA PHE A 153 -21.77 21.19 -19.32
C PHE A 153 -21.20 19.79 -19.15
N TYR A 154 -21.28 18.96 -20.19
CA TYR A 154 -20.77 17.59 -20.15
C TYR A 154 -20.00 17.23 -21.42
N GLY A 155 -19.02 16.34 -21.30
CA GLY A 155 -18.22 15.89 -22.43
C GLY A 155 -17.19 14.85 -22.03
N SER A 156 -16.64 14.12 -23.00
CA SER A 156 -15.45 13.26 -22.81
C SER A 156 -14.18 14.10 -22.82
N ASP A 157 -13.10 13.60 -22.21
CA ASP A 157 -11.81 14.30 -22.18
C ASP A 157 -11.31 14.72 -23.58
N GLU A 158 -11.56 13.89 -24.61
CA GLU A 158 -11.22 14.21 -26.00
C GLU A 158 -12.04 15.37 -26.58
N LEU A 159 -13.35 15.45 -26.27
CA LEU A 159 -14.22 16.55 -26.68
C LEU A 159 -13.83 17.85 -25.96
N TRP A 160 -13.47 17.77 -24.68
CA TRP A 160 -12.98 18.92 -23.92
C TRP A 160 -11.66 19.43 -24.47
N MET A 161 -10.71 18.54 -24.80
CA MET A 161 -9.42 18.92 -25.38
C MET A 161 -9.52 19.65 -26.73
N ARG A 162 -10.57 19.40 -27.53
CA ARG A 162 -10.80 20.11 -28.81
C ARG A 162 -11.36 21.53 -28.62
N ASN A 163 -12.12 21.78 -27.55
CA ASN A 163 -12.86 23.04 -27.33
C ASN A 163 -12.29 23.94 -26.21
N VAL A 164 -11.13 23.57 -25.62
CA VAL A 164 -10.47 24.29 -24.51
C VAL A 164 -10.35 25.82 -24.71
N PRO A 165 -10.10 26.38 -25.91
CA PRO A 165 -9.96 27.82 -26.06
C PRO A 165 -11.25 28.62 -25.76
N GLU A 166 -12.43 28.00 -25.87
CA GLU A 166 -13.74 28.68 -25.73
C GLU A 166 -14.32 28.59 -24.31
N ILE A 167 -13.80 27.68 -23.49
CA ILE A 167 -14.35 27.33 -22.18
C ILE A 167 -13.40 27.89 -21.14
N GLY A 168 -13.83 28.94 -20.45
CA GLY A 168 -13.03 29.60 -19.43
C GLY A 168 -12.82 28.74 -18.18
N ARG A 169 -12.55 29.37 -17.03
CA ARG A 169 -12.37 28.61 -15.78
C ARG A 169 -13.71 28.00 -15.36
N CYS A 170 -13.73 26.69 -15.13
CA CYS A 170 -14.89 25.93 -14.64
C CYS A 170 -14.49 25.04 -13.47
N ASP A 171 -15.44 24.75 -12.57
CA ASP A 171 -15.34 23.63 -11.64
C ASP A 171 -15.59 22.34 -12.42
N ARG A 172 -14.67 21.37 -12.37
CA ARG A 172 -14.80 20.11 -13.12
C ARG A 172 -14.83 18.91 -12.18
N ILE A 173 -15.72 17.97 -12.48
CA ILE A 173 -15.71 16.63 -11.88
C ILE A 173 -15.59 15.57 -12.97
N GLU A 174 -14.76 14.58 -12.69
CA GLU A 174 -14.56 13.42 -13.56
C GLU A 174 -15.24 12.19 -12.95
N VAL A 175 -15.99 11.47 -13.78
CA VAL A 175 -16.69 10.25 -13.40
C VAL A 175 -16.38 9.14 -14.42
N PRO A 176 -15.87 7.98 -14.00
CA PRO A 176 -15.67 6.85 -14.91
C PRO A 176 -17.00 6.34 -15.47
N THR A 177 -17.02 6.09 -16.78
CA THR A 177 -18.16 5.52 -17.53
C THR A 177 -17.63 4.49 -18.54
N LEU A 178 -18.40 3.46 -18.90
CA LEU A 178 -17.91 2.35 -19.73
C LEU A 178 -17.29 2.86 -21.06
N SER A 179 -16.06 2.42 -21.39
CA SER A 179 -15.31 2.91 -22.56
C SER A 179 -15.74 2.28 -23.89
N ASP A 180 -16.43 1.14 -23.86
CA ASP A 180 -16.89 0.43 -25.05
C ASP A 180 -18.11 1.11 -25.67
N MET A 181 -17.95 2.34 -26.16
CA MET A 181 -18.92 2.96 -27.04
C MET A 181 -18.22 3.90 -28.03
N PRO A 182 -18.07 3.50 -29.31
CA PRO A 182 -17.98 4.44 -30.44
C PRO A 182 -19.09 5.51 -30.42
N HIS A 183 -20.16 5.23 -29.67
CA HIS A 183 -21.28 6.11 -29.44
C HIS A 183 -21.06 7.19 -28.37
N LEU A 184 -19.96 7.32 -27.61
CA LEU A 184 -19.87 8.42 -26.63
C LEU A 184 -19.79 9.78 -27.34
N GLU A 185 -18.97 9.93 -28.38
CA GLU A 185 -19.00 11.13 -29.22
C GLU A 185 -20.36 11.29 -29.93
N GLU A 186 -20.89 10.23 -30.56
CA GLU A 186 -22.18 10.28 -31.28
C GLU A 186 -23.39 10.54 -30.36
N THR A 187 -23.35 10.05 -29.12
CA THR A 187 -24.39 10.21 -28.09
C THR A 187 -24.40 11.60 -27.51
N LEU A 188 -23.22 12.17 -27.28
CA LEU A 188 -23.08 13.51 -26.71
C LEU A 188 -23.26 14.59 -27.78
N LEU A 189 -23.07 14.28 -29.08
CA LEU A 189 -23.21 15.22 -30.21
C LEU A 189 -24.62 15.30 -30.82
N LEU A 190 -25.62 14.56 -30.34
CA LEU A 190 -26.98 14.59 -30.92
C LEU A 190 -27.76 15.86 -30.49
N PRO A 191 -28.31 16.67 -31.41
CA PRO A 191 -28.83 18.03 -31.13
C PRO A 191 -30.21 18.09 -30.44
N SER A 192 -30.78 16.97 -29.99
CA SER A 192 -32.08 16.98 -29.32
C SER A 192 -31.90 17.16 -27.81
N PHE A 193 -32.13 18.39 -27.36
CA PHE A 193 -31.90 18.94 -26.01
C PHE A 193 -32.41 18.06 -24.84
N GLU A 194 -33.49 17.30 -25.03
CA GLU A 194 -34.08 16.43 -24.00
C GLU A 194 -33.44 15.02 -23.91
N ASN A 195 -32.89 14.49 -25.01
CA ASN A 195 -32.35 13.13 -25.04
C ASN A 195 -30.91 13.04 -24.49
N GLY A 196 -30.14 14.12 -24.52
CA GLY A 196 -28.74 14.14 -24.06
C GLY A 196 -28.61 14.00 -22.54
N LEU A 197 -29.39 14.78 -21.79
CA LEU A 197 -29.35 14.78 -20.32
C LEU A 197 -29.81 13.44 -19.74
N GLU A 198 -30.87 12.84 -20.28
CA GLU A 198 -31.33 11.54 -19.78
C GLU A 198 -30.31 10.43 -20.08
N LYS A 199 -29.60 10.51 -21.20
CA LYS A 199 -28.48 9.60 -21.48
C LYS A 199 -27.32 9.79 -20.51
N VAL A 200 -26.95 11.03 -20.18
CA VAL A 200 -25.94 11.31 -19.14
C VAL A 200 -26.37 10.75 -17.79
N ARG A 201 -27.63 10.97 -17.38
CA ARG A 201 -28.16 10.38 -16.14
C ARG A 201 -28.11 8.86 -16.16
N ASN A 202 -28.45 8.23 -17.28
CA ASN A 202 -28.40 6.78 -17.42
C ASN A 202 -26.96 6.27 -17.29
N LEU A 203 -25.98 6.92 -17.93
CA LEU A 203 -24.56 6.58 -17.78
C LEU A 203 -24.08 6.70 -16.32
N LEU A 204 -24.47 7.77 -15.62
CA LEU A 204 -24.14 7.95 -14.21
C LEU A 204 -24.79 6.89 -13.31
N ARG A 205 -26.01 6.44 -13.65
CA ARG A 205 -26.75 5.39 -12.93
C ARG A 205 -26.21 3.98 -13.20
N GLU A 206 -25.67 3.72 -14.39
CA GLU A 206 -25.00 2.46 -14.71
C GLU A 206 -23.77 2.24 -13.83
N GLY A 207 -23.07 3.33 -13.49
CA GLY A 207 -21.90 3.30 -12.63
C GLY A 207 -20.69 2.66 -13.30
N PHE A 208 -19.75 2.21 -12.48
CA PHE A 208 -18.48 1.64 -12.95
C PHE A 208 -17.98 0.53 -12.03
N ASN A 209 -17.17 -0.36 -12.60
CA ASN A 209 -16.66 -1.54 -11.90
C ASN A 209 -15.37 -1.21 -11.15
N VAL A 210 -15.33 -1.63 -9.89
CA VAL A 210 -14.13 -1.63 -9.09
C VAL A 210 -13.79 -3.04 -8.63
N SER A 211 -12.49 -3.39 -8.66
CA SER A 211 -11.99 -4.56 -7.95
C SER A 211 -11.68 -4.20 -6.51
N TYR A 212 -11.89 -5.16 -5.62
CA TYR A 212 -11.56 -5.05 -4.21
C TYR A 212 -10.62 -6.17 -3.76
N ASP A 213 -9.93 -6.82 -4.69
CA ASP A 213 -9.06 -7.99 -4.50
C ASP A 213 -7.64 -7.68 -3.99
N TYR A 214 -7.32 -6.41 -3.71
CA TYR A 214 -5.97 -6.00 -3.33
C TYR A 214 -5.57 -6.41 -1.89
N ASP A 215 -6.53 -6.83 -1.07
CA ASP A 215 -6.25 -7.18 0.30
C ASP A 215 -5.68 -8.60 0.44
N GLU A 216 -4.53 -8.74 1.12
CA GLU A 216 -3.96 -10.04 1.50
C GLU A 216 -5.01 -10.89 2.25
N ASP A 217 -5.88 -10.24 3.03
CA ASP A 217 -6.94 -10.88 3.81
C ASP A 217 -7.98 -11.59 2.94
N ILE A 218 -8.24 -11.12 1.71
CA ILE A 218 -9.16 -11.77 0.78
C ILE A 218 -8.56 -13.06 0.22
N SER A 219 -7.25 -13.08 -0.02
CA SER A 219 -6.54 -14.30 -0.46
C SER A 219 -6.50 -15.35 0.65
N ILE A 220 -6.31 -14.92 1.91
CA ILE A 220 -6.31 -15.80 3.09
C ILE A 220 -7.74 -16.29 3.37
N CYS A 221 -8.76 -15.44 3.16
CA CYS A 221 -10.16 -15.80 3.31
C CYS A 221 -10.56 -16.99 2.44
N LYS A 222 -10.03 -17.10 1.23
CA LYS A 222 -10.29 -18.27 0.37
C LYS A 222 -9.83 -19.57 1.03
N ASN A 223 -8.61 -19.60 1.57
CA ASN A 223 -8.07 -20.77 2.28
C ASN A 223 -8.91 -21.10 3.53
N CYS A 224 -9.37 -20.08 4.25
CA CYS A 224 -10.27 -20.24 5.40
C CYS A 224 -11.58 -20.93 4.99
N LYS A 225 -12.24 -20.43 3.94
CA LYS A 225 -13.49 -21.01 3.39
C LYS A 225 -13.28 -22.45 2.90
N ASP A 226 -12.17 -22.73 2.22
CA ASP A 226 -11.82 -24.07 1.73
C ASP A 226 -11.61 -25.08 2.87
N SER A 227 -11.22 -24.61 4.06
CA SER A 227 -11.11 -25.42 5.29
C SER A 227 -12.42 -25.58 6.07
N GLY A 228 -13.53 -25.04 5.56
CA GLY A 228 -14.83 -25.04 6.23
C GLY A 228 -15.02 -23.93 7.27
N GLY A 229 -14.12 -22.95 7.30
CA GLY A 229 -14.19 -21.78 8.16
C GLY A 229 -14.93 -20.59 7.53
N ILE A 230 -15.13 -19.55 8.32
CA ILE A 230 -15.76 -18.28 7.93
C ILE A 230 -14.82 -17.14 8.25
N CYS A 231 -14.60 -16.27 7.28
CA CYS A 231 -13.74 -15.11 7.40
C CYS A 231 -14.41 -14.01 8.22
N GLY A 232 -13.61 -13.31 9.02
CA GLY A 232 -14.00 -12.14 9.76
C GLY A 232 -12.79 -11.35 10.21
N THR A 233 -13.01 -10.47 11.17
CA THR A 233 -12.01 -9.60 11.77
C THR A 233 -11.99 -9.84 13.26
N ASN A 234 -10.80 -10.03 13.83
CA ASN A 234 -10.64 -10.24 15.26
C ASN A 234 -11.01 -8.98 16.04
N SER A 235 -11.94 -9.13 16.98
CA SER A 235 -12.50 -8.02 17.76
C SER A 235 -11.48 -7.24 18.62
N SER A 236 -10.32 -7.84 18.94
CA SER A 236 -9.27 -7.23 19.76
C SER A 236 -8.12 -6.63 18.93
N THR A 237 -7.76 -7.27 17.81
CA THR A 237 -6.59 -6.87 17.00
C THR A 237 -6.97 -6.12 15.72
N PHE A 238 -8.24 -6.12 15.34
CA PHE A 238 -8.74 -5.55 14.07
C PHE A 238 -8.06 -6.12 12.82
N ARG A 239 -7.52 -7.34 12.93
CA ARG A 239 -6.90 -8.08 11.81
C ARG A 239 -7.77 -9.24 11.36
N PHE A 240 -7.54 -9.74 10.15
CA PHE A 240 -8.19 -10.93 9.64
C PHE A 240 -8.21 -12.08 10.65
N ALA A 241 -9.37 -12.72 10.74
CA ALA A 241 -9.61 -13.93 11.51
C ALA A 241 -10.34 -14.96 10.64
N CYS A 242 -9.97 -16.21 10.81
CA CYS A 242 -10.78 -17.34 10.38
C CYS A 242 -11.53 -17.86 11.62
N PHE A 243 -12.84 -18.03 11.52
CA PHE A 243 -13.69 -18.62 12.54
C PHE A 243 -14.11 -20.03 12.10
N CYS A 244 -14.15 -21.02 12.99
CA CYS A 244 -14.65 -22.37 12.70
C CYS A 244 -15.67 -22.83 13.76
N ALA A 245 -16.60 -23.71 13.36
CA ALA A 245 -17.37 -24.56 14.27
C ALA A 245 -16.64 -25.89 14.46
N GLY A 246 -15.89 -26.01 15.55
CA GLY A 246 -15.11 -27.19 15.92
C GLY A 246 -13.68 -27.19 15.35
N ASP A 247 -13.04 -28.35 15.41
CA ASP A 247 -11.73 -28.59 14.81
C ASP A 247 -11.87 -28.54 13.27
N CYS A 248 -11.38 -27.48 12.61
CA CYS A 248 -11.39 -27.44 11.15
C CYS A 248 -10.57 -28.61 10.61
N GLN A 249 -11.09 -29.30 9.59
CA GLN A 249 -10.37 -30.40 8.97
C GLN A 249 -9.10 -29.88 8.28
N LYS A 250 -7.98 -30.57 8.49
CA LYS A 250 -6.80 -30.41 7.63
C LYS A 250 -7.24 -30.62 6.18
N LEU A 251 -6.87 -29.70 5.28
CA LEU A 251 -7.04 -29.84 3.84
C LEU A 251 -6.85 -31.30 3.41
N PRO A 252 -7.82 -31.93 2.72
CA PRO A 252 -7.58 -33.20 2.07
C PRO A 252 -6.45 -33.00 1.06
N ASP A 253 -5.40 -33.81 1.17
CA ASP A 253 -4.27 -33.82 0.24
C ASP A 253 -4.77 -34.34 -1.13
N SER A 254 -5.39 -33.46 -1.92
CA SER A 254 -6.00 -33.79 -3.19
C SER A 254 -4.95 -33.77 -4.30
N LYS A 255 -4.12 -34.81 -4.37
CA LYS A 255 -3.37 -35.12 -5.61
C LYS A 255 -3.79 -36.49 -6.14
N PRO A 256 -4.30 -36.59 -7.39
CA PRO A 256 -4.80 -37.83 -7.97
C PRO A 256 -3.70 -38.91 -8.09
N LYS A 257 -4.07 -40.19 -8.02
CA LYS A 257 -3.15 -41.36 -8.00
C LYS A 257 -2.05 -41.34 -9.10
N ARG A 258 -2.28 -40.70 -10.25
CA ARG A 258 -1.27 -40.50 -11.31
C ARG A 258 -0.11 -39.57 -10.90
N GLN A 259 -0.37 -38.56 -10.07
CA GLN A 259 0.67 -37.65 -9.56
C GLN A 259 1.52 -38.29 -8.47
N ARG A 260 1.01 -39.25 -7.69
CA ARG A 260 1.86 -40.00 -6.73
C ARG A 260 2.95 -40.79 -7.45
N LEU A 261 2.63 -41.40 -8.59
CA LEU A 261 3.63 -42.11 -9.41
C LEU A 261 4.67 -41.14 -10.01
N ALA A 262 4.22 -39.98 -10.51
CA ALA A 262 5.11 -38.95 -11.02
C ALA A 262 6.01 -38.35 -9.93
N VAL A 263 5.50 -38.14 -8.71
CA VAL A 263 6.27 -37.66 -7.56
C VAL A 263 7.31 -38.68 -7.11
N ILE A 264 7.00 -39.99 -7.17
CA ILE A 264 7.98 -41.06 -6.86
C ILE A 264 9.09 -41.12 -7.94
N ILE A 265 8.73 -40.98 -9.22
CA ILE A 265 9.73 -40.98 -10.31
C ILE A 265 10.61 -39.72 -10.24
N VAL A 266 10.02 -38.55 -9.98
CA VAL A 266 10.74 -37.28 -9.84
C VAL A 266 11.60 -37.27 -8.56
N SER A 267 11.13 -37.85 -7.45
CA SER A 267 11.93 -37.92 -6.21
C SER A 267 13.10 -38.90 -6.29
N ALA A 268 12.98 -39.97 -7.09
CA ALA A 268 14.08 -40.90 -7.34
C ALA A 268 15.12 -40.34 -8.34
N THR A 269 14.68 -39.56 -9.33
CA THR A 269 15.57 -39.01 -10.37
C THR A 269 16.23 -37.69 -9.97
N ALA A 270 15.57 -36.87 -9.14
CA ALA A 270 16.11 -35.60 -8.63
C ALA A 270 17.48 -35.74 -7.93
N PRO A 271 17.72 -36.69 -7.00
CA PRO A 271 19.04 -36.82 -6.36
C PRO A 271 20.12 -37.27 -7.34
N VAL A 272 19.77 -38.08 -8.36
CA VAL A 272 20.72 -38.50 -9.40
C VAL A 272 21.10 -37.32 -10.30
N VAL A 273 20.12 -36.51 -10.72
CA VAL A 273 20.37 -35.29 -11.51
C VAL A 273 21.12 -34.24 -10.67
N LEU A 274 20.81 -34.11 -9.38
CA LEU A 274 21.52 -33.23 -8.47
C LEU A 274 22.97 -33.70 -8.27
N LEU A 275 23.21 -35.00 -8.11
CA LEU A 275 24.56 -35.56 -8.03
C LEU A 275 25.33 -35.36 -9.34
N LEU A 276 24.73 -35.62 -10.49
CA LEU A 276 25.35 -35.41 -11.80
C LEU A 276 25.66 -33.93 -12.04
N SER A 277 24.75 -33.02 -11.70
CA SER A 277 24.97 -31.58 -11.81
C SER A 277 26.02 -31.07 -10.83
N ILE A 278 26.09 -31.60 -9.59
CA ILE A 278 27.17 -31.32 -8.64
C ILE A 278 28.51 -31.86 -9.15
N LEU A 279 28.54 -33.05 -9.75
CA LEU A 279 29.76 -33.64 -10.33
C LEU A 279 30.24 -32.84 -11.54
N LEU A 280 29.34 -32.45 -12.45
CA LEU A 280 29.64 -31.58 -13.59
C LEU A 280 30.08 -30.19 -13.13
N TYR A 281 29.43 -29.62 -12.11
CA TYR A 281 29.83 -28.35 -11.51
C TYR A 281 31.21 -28.47 -10.86
N CYS A 282 31.49 -29.53 -10.09
CA CYS A 282 32.79 -29.78 -9.48
C CYS A 282 33.90 -29.98 -10.53
N ALA A 283 33.60 -30.69 -11.62
CA ALA A 283 34.52 -30.88 -12.75
C ALA A 283 34.81 -29.55 -13.47
N LYS A 284 33.76 -28.75 -13.76
CA LYS A 284 33.88 -27.41 -14.34
C LYS A 284 34.63 -26.46 -13.41
N ARG A 285 34.40 -26.54 -12.09
CA ARG A 285 35.09 -25.74 -11.07
C ARG A 285 36.55 -26.17 -10.87
N LYS A 286 36.91 -27.43 -11.09
CA LYS A 286 38.31 -27.89 -11.15
C LYS A 286 39.04 -27.36 -12.40
N MET A 287 38.36 -27.30 -13.55
CA MET A 287 38.92 -26.64 -14.75
C MET A 287 39.03 -25.11 -14.61
N LEU A 288 38.05 -24.46 -13.97
CA LEU A 288 38.05 -23.00 -13.73
C LEU A 288 39.00 -22.57 -12.60
N ARG A 289 39.25 -23.44 -11.58
CA ARG A 289 40.23 -23.18 -10.51
C ARG A 289 41.70 -23.17 -10.97
N SER A 290 42.00 -23.66 -12.17
CA SER A 290 43.32 -23.49 -12.79
C SER A 290 43.53 -22.06 -13.33
N LYS A 291 42.45 -21.28 -13.52
CA LYS A 291 42.50 -19.92 -14.09
C LYS A 291 42.08 -18.78 -13.15
N ASP A 292 41.67 -19.07 -11.91
CA ASP A 292 41.04 -18.06 -11.05
C ASP A 292 41.63 -17.95 -9.64
N LYS A 293 42.96 -17.79 -9.55
CA LYS A 293 43.64 -17.23 -8.37
C LYS A 293 43.70 -15.70 -8.50
N ARG A 294 42.56 -15.01 -8.65
CA ARG A 294 42.50 -13.53 -8.53
C ARG A 294 41.05 -13.03 -8.41
N SER A 295 40.41 -13.24 -7.26
CA SER A 295 39.29 -12.39 -6.83
C SER A 295 39.00 -12.58 -5.34
N LEU A 296 39.30 -11.52 -4.56
CA LEU A 296 39.07 -11.39 -3.13
C LEU A 296 37.71 -10.70 -2.93
N SER A 297 36.89 -11.18 -1.99
CA SER A 297 35.48 -10.78 -1.82
C SER A 297 35.27 -9.32 -1.35
N PRO A 298 34.16 -8.65 -1.71
CA PRO A 298 33.92 -7.23 -1.43
C PRO A 298 33.60 -6.89 0.04
N VAL A 299 33.32 -7.90 0.88
CA VAL A 299 32.84 -7.73 2.25
C VAL A 299 33.95 -7.23 3.21
N LYS A 300 35.23 -7.41 2.85
CA LYS A 300 36.37 -6.97 3.67
C LYS A 300 36.72 -5.48 3.53
N SER A 301 36.18 -4.73 2.55
CA SER A 301 36.61 -3.33 2.35
C SER A 301 35.89 -2.33 3.26
N MET A 302 34.68 -2.66 3.75
CA MET A 302 33.88 -1.77 4.62
C MET A 302 34.25 -1.89 6.10
N THR A 303 34.83 -3.02 6.53
CA THR A 303 35.38 -3.17 7.89
C THR A 303 36.74 -2.45 8.05
N ALA A 304 37.40 -2.11 6.94
CA ALA A 304 38.70 -1.45 6.92
C ALA A 304 38.62 0.09 6.75
N THR A 305 37.43 0.65 6.50
CA THR A 305 37.22 2.10 6.35
C THR A 305 36.37 2.61 7.50
N ASN A 306 37.03 3.24 8.49
CA ASN A 306 36.33 4.06 9.49
C ASN A 306 35.51 5.11 8.73
N VAL A 307 34.19 4.97 8.72
CA VAL A 307 33.29 5.98 8.17
C VAL A 307 33.32 7.17 9.14
N PRO A 308 33.75 8.38 8.72
CA PRO A 308 33.86 9.51 9.62
C PRO A 308 32.52 9.79 10.31
N ASN A 309 32.55 10.07 11.62
CA ASN A 309 31.40 10.42 12.45
C ASN A 309 30.37 9.30 12.78
N LEU A 310 30.65 8.03 12.43
CA LEU A 310 29.81 6.90 12.84
C LEU A 310 30.56 5.94 13.75
N THR A 311 29.88 5.45 14.80
CA THR A 311 30.45 4.48 15.75
C THR A 311 30.22 3.06 15.26
N HIS A 312 31.27 2.23 15.24
CA HIS A 312 31.12 0.79 15.03
C HIS A 312 30.76 0.11 16.36
N TYR A 313 29.56 -0.46 16.45
CA TYR A 313 29.12 -1.22 17.61
C TYR A 313 29.31 -2.71 17.38
N SER A 314 29.78 -3.43 18.41
CA SER A 314 29.81 -4.89 18.37
C SER A 314 28.41 -5.47 18.50
N PHE A 315 28.20 -6.67 17.95
CA PHE A 315 26.94 -7.40 18.06
C PHE A 315 26.55 -7.59 19.52
N ALA A 316 27.50 -7.96 20.38
CA ALA A 316 27.26 -8.18 21.81
C ALA A 316 26.76 -6.92 22.53
N ASN A 317 27.27 -5.74 22.16
CA ASN A 317 26.81 -4.48 22.74
C ASN A 317 25.36 -4.19 22.35
N ILE A 318 25.01 -4.40 21.07
CA ILE A 318 23.65 -4.17 20.56
C ILE A 318 22.65 -5.21 21.09
N GLU A 319 23.05 -6.47 21.15
CA GLU A 319 22.28 -7.56 21.74
C GLU A 319 21.97 -7.25 23.20
N LYS A 320 22.95 -6.84 23.99
CA LYS A 320 22.74 -6.41 25.38
C LYS A 320 21.85 -5.17 25.48
N ALA A 321 22.09 -4.16 24.65
CA ALA A 321 21.32 -2.91 24.68
C ALA A 321 19.84 -3.11 24.36
N THR A 322 19.51 -4.12 23.56
CA THR A 322 18.13 -4.44 23.13
C THR A 322 17.47 -5.55 23.95
N ASP A 323 18.12 -6.01 25.03
CA ASP A 323 17.69 -7.17 25.83
C ASP A 323 17.49 -8.42 24.95
N GLY A 324 18.51 -8.78 24.17
CA GLY A 324 18.47 -9.93 23.27
C GLY A 324 17.49 -9.77 22.11
N PHE A 325 17.26 -8.54 21.64
CA PHE A 325 16.22 -8.23 20.65
C PHE A 325 14.82 -8.66 21.11
N SER A 326 14.52 -8.46 22.39
CA SER A 326 13.24 -8.81 23.01
C SER A 326 12.06 -8.21 22.25
N PHE A 327 11.00 -9.00 22.08
CA PHE A 327 9.76 -8.55 21.45
C PHE A 327 9.16 -7.31 22.14
N LYS A 328 9.36 -7.17 23.46
CA LYS A 328 8.93 -6.00 24.24
C LYS A 328 9.58 -4.69 23.78
N ASN A 329 10.78 -4.79 23.21
CA ASN A 329 11.53 -3.65 22.69
C ASN A 329 11.26 -3.41 21.21
N LYS A 330 10.44 -4.21 20.53
CA LYS A 330 10.15 -4.04 19.11
C LYS A 330 9.32 -2.77 18.88
N LEU A 331 9.84 -1.86 18.08
CA LEU A 331 9.19 -0.59 17.70
C LEU A 331 8.32 -0.75 16.45
N GLY A 332 8.71 -1.64 15.53
CA GLY A 332 8.01 -1.90 14.29
C GLY A 332 8.75 -2.93 13.43
N GLU A 333 8.12 -3.35 12.34
CA GLU A 333 8.71 -4.22 11.31
C GLU A 333 8.06 -3.91 9.97
N GLY A 334 8.88 -3.82 8.92
CA GLY A 334 8.45 -3.66 7.54
C GLY A 334 9.32 -4.48 6.59
N GLY A 335 9.25 -4.20 5.29
CA GLY A 335 10.02 -4.93 4.26
C GLY A 335 11.55 -4.93 4.46
N TYR A 336 12.06 -4.00 5.29
CA TYR A 336 13.48 -3.82 5.58
C TYR A 336 13.96 -4.56 6.83
N GLY A 337 13.04 -5.18 7.57
CA GLY A 337 13.31 -5.92 8.81
C GLY A 337 12.82 -5.19 10.07
N PRO A 338 13.02 -5.81 11.24
CA PRO A 338 12.51 -5.31 12.51
C PRO A 338 13.38 -4.17 13.09
N VAL A 339 12.72 -3.24 13.77
CA VAL A 339 13.35 -2.15 14.52
C VAL A 339 13.11 -2.34 16.01
N TYR A 340 14.17 -2.22 16.83
CA TYR A 340 14.12 -2.39 18.28
C TYR A 340 14.56 -1.13 19.01
N LYS A 341 13.93 -0.84 20.14
CA LYS A 341 14.40 0.11 21.15
C LYS A 341 15.57 -0.53 21.89
N GLY A 342 16.62 0.24 22.11
CA GLY A 342 17.73 -0.19 22.96
C GLY A 342 18.20 0.92 23.89
N MET A 343 19.01 0.54 24.86
CA MET A 343 19.69 1.45 25.78
C MET A 343 21.19 1.12 25.78
N LEU A 344 22.01 2.05 25.29
CA LEU A 344 23.46 1.92 25.30
C LEU A 344 24.03 2.10 26.72
N LEU A 345 25.27 1.66 26.91
CA LEU A 345 26.05 1.94 28.11
C LEU A 345 26.25 3.46 28.21
N GLY A 346 25.63 4.10 29.20
CA GLY A 346 25.53 5.57 29.31
C GLY A 346 24.12 6.14 29.16
N GLU A 347 23.08 5.31 29.26
CA GLU A 347 21.65 5.70 29.29
C GLU A 347 21.11 6.34 28.01
N GLN A 348 21.90 6.36 26.93
CA GLN A 348 21.41 6.82 25.63
C GLN A 348 20.42 5.81 25.04
N VAL A 349 19.17 6.26 24.85
CA VAL A 349 18.13 5.47 24.17
C VAL A 349 18.34 5.53 22.66
N ILE A 350 18.30 4.37 22.02
CA ILE A 350 18.56 4.18 20.59
C ILE A 350 17.45 3.39 19.90
N ALA A 351 17.39 3.52 18.57
CA ALA A 351 16.63 2.62 17.71
C ALA A 351 17.59 1.78 16.85
N VAL A 352 17.38 0.48 16.82
CA VAL A 352 18.22 -0.51 16.13
C VAL A 352 17.42 -1.15 15.00
N LYS A 353 17.70 -0.78 13.75
CA LYS A 353 17.11 -1.40 12.55
C LYS A 353 17.97 -2.59 12.17
N LYS A 354 17.42 -3.81 12.28
CA LYS A 354 18.07 -5.05 11.87
C LYS A 354 17.66 -5.37 10.44
N LEU A 355 18.62 -5.43 9.52
CA LEU A 355 18.33 -5.62 8.10
C LEU A 355 18.12 -7.09 7.74
N SER A 356 17.19 -7.35 6.82
CA SER A 356 16.85 -8.70 6.38
C SER A 356 17.97 -9.36 5.54
N LYS A 357 18.31 -10.61 5.87
CA LYS A 357 19.38 -11.41 5.21
C LYS A 357 19.05 -11.86 3.79
N THR A 358 17.78 -11.82 3.38
CA THR A 358 17.31 -12.50 2.16
C THR A 358 17.26 -11.61 0.91
N SER A 359 17.58 -10.32 1.02
CA SER A 359 17.53 -9.41 -0.13
C SER A 359 18.92 -8.93 -0.53
N THR A 360 19.28 -9.09 -1.81
CA THR A 360 20.41 -8.39 -2.44
C THR A 360 20.24 -6.87 -2.40
N GLN A 361 19.00 -6.41 -2.22
CA GLN A 361 18.65 -4.99 -2.07
C GLN A 361 19.09 -4.42 -0.72
N GLY A 362 18.92 -5.16 0.38
CA GLY A 362 19.22 -4.70 1.74
C GLY A 362 20.69 -4.37 1.98
N PHE A 363 21.61 -5.03 1.28
CA PHE A 363 23.05 -4.70 1.36
C PHE A 363 23.38 -3.35 0.70
N GLU A 364 22.81 -3.06 -0.47
CA GLU A 364 23.03 -1.78 -1.15
C GLU A 364 22.34 -0.63 -0.42
N GLU A 365 21.16 -0.88 0.14
CA GLU A 365 20.45 0.07 1.01
C GLU A 365 21.25 0.39 2.27
N PHE A 366 21.77 -0.63 2.95
CA PHE A 366 22.65 -0.46 4.10
C PHE A 366 23.85 0.42 3.75
N LYS A 367 24.53 0.10 2.66
CA LYS A 367 25.69 0.86 2.19
C LYS A 367 25.31 2.31 1.87
N ASN A 368 24.16 2.54 1.21
CA ASN A 368 23.65 3.89 0.95
C ASN A 368 23.40 4.66 2.24
N GLU A 369 22.68 4.07 3.19
CA GLU A 369 22.38 4.72 4.48
C GLU A 369 23.65 5.06 5.25
N VAL A 370 24.62 4.14 5.35
CA VAL A 370 25.91 4.39 6.02
C VAL A 370 26.68 5.52 5.32
N MET A 371 26.79 5.48 3.98
CA MET A 371 27.55 6.48 3.22
C MET A 371 26.92 7.87 3.24
N LEU A 372 25.59 7.96 3.17
CA LEU A 372 24.85 9.21 3.16
C LEU A 372 24.83 9.84 4.55
N THR A 373 24.53 9.06 5.58
CA THR A 373 24.33 9.63 6.91
C THR A 373 25.64 10.10 7.55
N ALA A 374 26.79 9.57 7.11
CA ALA A 374 28.09 10.13 7.44
C ALA A 374 28.28 11.58 6.97
N LYS A 375 27.54 12.01 5.94
CA LYS A 375 27.65 13.31 5.29
C LYS A 375 26.50 14.26 5.62
N LEU A 376 25.40 13.74 6.17
CA LEU A 376 24.17 14.47 6.40
C LEU A 376 23.99 14.74 7.89
N GLN A 377 23.92 16.03 8.24
CA GLN A 377 23.62 16.47 9.60
C GLN A 377 22.70 17.69 9.53
N HIS A 378 21.46 17.51 9.94
CA HIS A 378 20.46 18.57 9.96
C HIS A 378 19.41 18.27 11.02
N VAL A 379 18.82 19.31 11.61
CA VAL A 379 17.85 19.17 12.71
C VAL A 379 16.59 18.41 12.30
N ASN A 380 16.20 18.48 11.03
CA ASN A 380 15.05 17.74 10.47
C ASN A 380 15.42 16.44 9.75
N LEU A 381 16.60 15.87 10.00
CA LEU A 381 16.99 14.55 9.52
C LEU A 381 17.29 13.64 10.71
N VAL A 382 16.88 12.38 10.65
CA VAL A 382 17.19 11.41 11.69
C VAL A 382 18.68 11.05 11.65
N LYS A 383 19.34 11.18 12.79
CA LYS A 383 20.77 10.90 12.94
C LYS A 383 21.04 9.40 13.09
N VAL A 384 21.85 8.84 12.19
CA VAL A 384 22.52 7.55 12.43
C VAL A 384 23.69 7.80 13.38
N LEU A 385 23.71 7.06 14.49
CA LEU A 385 24.75 7.11 15.51
C LEU A 385 25.87 6.11 15.19
N GLY A 386 25.54 5.03 14.49
CA GLY A 386 26.51 4.00 14.14
C GLY A 386 25.92 2.79 13.44
N TYR A 387 26.75 1.76 13.30
CA TYR A 387 26.40 0.53 12.61
C TYR A 387 27.06 -0.69 13.26
N CYS A 388 26.52 -1.88 12.98
CA CYS A 388 27.09 -3.17 13.36
C CYS A 388 27.12 -4.09 12.13
N ILE A 389 28.27 -4.66 11.82
CA ILE A 389 28.45 -5.67 10.75
C ILE A 389 29.26 -6.83 11.34
N GLU A 390 28.57 -7.70 12.09
CA GLU A 390 29.18 -8.85 12.76
C GLU A 390 28.26 -10.05 12.67
N ARG A 391 28.82 -11.27 12.65
CA ARG A 391 28.04 -12.53 12.65
C ARG A 391 27.00 -12.64 11.52
N GLU A 392 27.30 -12.08 10.34
CA GLU A 392 26.38 -12.00 9.19
C GLU A 392 25.11 -11.18 9.46
N GLU A 393 25.12 -10.34 10.50
CA GLU A 393 24.07 -9.40 10.83
C GLU A 393 24.50 -7.99 10.47
N GLN A 394 23.60 -7.24 9.82
CA GLN A 394 23.80 -5.84 9.48
C GLN A 394 22.76 -5.01 10.20
N MET A 395 23.20 -4.04 10.98
CA MET A 395 22.32 -3.20 11.79
C MET A 395 22.72 -1.73 11.70
N LEU A 396 21.72 -0.87 11.70
CA LEU A 396 21.87 0.58 11.81
C LEU A 396 21.33 1.05 13.15
N ILE A 397 22.09 1.91 13.81
CA ILE A 397 21.77 2.47 15.12
C ILE A 397 21.44 3.95 14.92
N TYR A 398 20.21 4.34 15.25
CA TYR A 398 19.70 5.70 15.14
C TYR A 398 19.45 6.31 16.51
N GLU A 399 19.37 7.64 16.56
CA GLU A 399 18.70 8.32 17.67
C GLU A 399 17.25 7.84 17.80
N TYR A 400 16.78 7.71 19.04
CA TYR A 400 15.41 7.26 19.31
C TYR A 400 14.41 8.41 19.14
N MET A 401 13.31 8.13 18.43
CA MET A 401 12.19 9.05 18.21
C MET A 401 11.00 8.65 19.10
N PRO A 402 10.76 9.36 20.22
CA PRO A 402 9.76 8.94 21.21
C PRO A 402 8.32 9.11 20.71
N ASN A 403 8.07 10.07 19.83
CA ASN A 403 6.74 10.34 19.27
C ASN A 403 6.51 9.60 17.95
N LYS A 404 7.24 8.51 17.67
CA LYS A 404 6.98 7.61 16.53
C LYS A 404 6.93 8.36 15.18
N SER A 405 6.21 7.82 14.20
CA SER A 405 6.08 8.32 12.83
C SER A 405 4.84 9.20 12.66
N LEU A 406 4.81 10.04 11.62
CA LEU A 406 3.71 10.96 11.36
C LEU A 406 2.41 10.22 10.96
N ASP A 407 2.52 9.12 10.23
CA ASP A 407 1.38 8.26 9.85
C ASP A 407 0.61 7.72 11.06
N TYR A 408 1.31 7.43 12.17
CA TYR A 408 0.75 7.01 13.46
C TYR A 408 -0.28 8.00 14.02
N TYR A 409 -0.16 9.28 13.67
CA TYR A 409 -1.12 10.34 14.03
C TYR A 409 -2.09 10.67 12.91
N LEU A 410 -1.62 10.71 11.66
CA LEU A 410 -2.47 11.13 10.53
C LEU A 410 -3.61 10.17 10.24
N PHE A 411 -3.36 8.86 10.38
CA PHE A 411 -4.32 7.83 9.99
C PHE A 411 -5.12 7.25 11.16
N ASP A 412 -4.80 7.61 12.40
CA ASP A 412 -5.59 7.26 13.59
C ASP A 412 -6.52 8.43 13.96
N PRO A 413 -7.86 8.28 13.87
CA PRO A 413 -8.80 9.36 14.14
C PRO A 413 -8.67 9.98 15.53
N ASN A 414 -8.31 9.18 16.54
CA ASN A 414 -8.18 9.64 17.93
C ASN A 414 -6.87 10.40 18.15
N ARG A 415 -5.82 10.09 17.39
CA ARG A 415 -4.52 10.78 17.50
C ARG A 415 -4.41 11.98 16.56
N ARG A 416 -5.20 12.00 15.49
CA ARG A 416 -5.23 13.10 14.53
C ARG A 416 -5.59 14.44 15.18
N CYS A 417 -6.37 14.42 16.27
CA CYS A 417 -6.69 15.61 17.05
C CYS A 417 -5.49 16.20 17.81
N LEU A 418 -4.43 15.42 18.06
CA LEU A 418 -3.19 15.90 18.67
C LEU A 418 -2.37 16.77 17.71
N LEU A 419 -2.63 16.66 16.41
CA LEU A 419 -2.08 17.48 15.34
C LEU A 419 -3.06 18.59 14.96
N ASP A 420 -3.15 19.60 15.81
CA ASP A 420 -3.81 20.87 15.46
C ASP A 420 -3.13 21.54 14.25
N TRP A 421 -3.78 22.56 13.70
CA TRP A 421 -3.30 23.23 12.49
C TRP A 421 -1.89 23.80 12.66
N GLN A 422 -1.60 24.39 13.82
CA GLN A 422 -0.30 25.00 14.09
C GLN A 422 0.82 23.94 14.05
N LYS A 423 0.63 22.80 14.73
CA LYS A 423 1.60 21.70 14.70
C LYS A 423 1.79 21.15 13.28
N ARG A 424 0.73 21.08 12.48
CA ARG A 424 0.86 20.64 11.08
C ARG A 424 1.71 21.58 10.25
N VAL A 425 1.54 22.89 10.42
CA VAL A 425 2.37 23.90 9.75
C VAL A 425 3.83 23.75 10.18
N GLU A 426 4.11 23.64 11.47
CA GLU A 426 5.48 23.41 11.98
C GLU A 426 6.11 22.12 11.43
N ILE A 427 5.32 21.06 11.29
CA ILE A 427 5.75 19.80 10.66
C ILE A 427 6.05 19.99 9.17
N ILE A 428 5.19 20.69 8.43
CA ILE A 428 5.40 20.96 7.00
C ILE A 428 6.68 21.79 6.81
N GLU A 429 6.85 22.84 7.60
CA GLU A 429 8.04 23.70 7.57
C GLU A 429 9.32 22.90 7.85
N GLY A 430 9.33 22.06 8.88
CA GLY A 430 10.48 21.23 9.19
C GLY A 430 10.80 20.19 8.10
N ILE A 431 9.78 19.58 7.49
CA ILE A 431 9.98 18.68 6.33
C ILE A 431 10.58 19.45 5.15
N ALA A 432 10.03 20.62 4.83
CA ALA A 432 10.51 21.47 3.75
C ALA A 432 11.97 21.90 3.98
N GLN A 433 12.34 22.27 5.21
CA GLN A 433 13.71 22.60 5.59
C GLN A 433 14.65 21.39 5.42
N GLY A 434 14.23 20.20 5.85
CA GLY A 434 14.98 18.96 5.65
C GLY A 434 15.23 18.65 4.17
N LEU A 435 14.21 18.80 3.31
CA LEU A 435 14.32 18.57 1.88
C LEU A 435 15.20 19.62 1.19
N LEU A 436 15.01 20.89 1.53
CA LEU A 436 15.81 22.00 1.01
C LEU A 436 17.29 21.83 1.37
N TYR A 437 17.58 21.34 2.59
CA TYR A 437 18.93 20.97 2.97
C TYR A 437 19.51 19.87 2.07
N LEU A 438 18.76 18.80 1.81
CA LEU A 438 19.22 17.69 0.96
C LEU A 438 19.50 18.12 -0.49
N GLN A 439 18.69 19.02 -1.03
CA GLN A 439 18.76 19.43 -2.42
C GLN A 439 19.78 20.55 -2.67
N GLU A 440 19.76 21.59 -1.84
CA GLU A 440 20.47 22.85 -2.10
C GLU A 440 21.65 23.09 -1.15
N TYR A 441 21.46 22.87 0.16
CA TYR A 441 22.46 23.29 1.16
C TYR A 441 23.48 22.23 1.53
N SER A 442 23.24 20.97 1.22
CA SER A 442 24.27 19.94 1.36
C SER A 442 25.27 20.01 0.21
N ARG A 443 26.46 19.43 0.41
CA ARG A 443 27.54 19.45 -0.59
C ARG A 443 27.18 18.70 -1.88
N LEU A 444 26.20 17.80 -1.82
CA LEU A 444 25.76 16.93 -2.92
C LEU A 444 24.25 17.05 -3.04
N THR A 445 23.68 17.08 -4.23
CA THR A 445 22.22 17.06 -4.35
C THR A 445 21.73 15.64 -4.05
N ILE A 446 20.88 15.49 -3.04
CA ILE A 446 20.40 14.19 -2.59
C ILE A 446 18.88 14.10 -2.77
N ILE A 447 18.45 13.07 -3.49
CA ILE A 447 17.02 12.78 -3.70
C ILE A 447 16.65 11.57 -2.85
N HIS A 448 15.70 11.73 -1.93
CA HIS A 448 15.27 10.69 -0.98
C HIS A 448 14.64 9.46 -1.66
N ARG A 449 13.78 9.70 -2.66
CA ARG A 449 13.01 8.72 -3.46
C ARG A 449 11.96 7.86 -2.72
N ASP A 450 11.94 7.85 -1.39
CA ASP A 450 10.90 7.18 -0.60
C ASP A 450 10.33 8.11 0.49
N LEU A 451 9.93 9.33 0.13
CA LEU A 451 9.35 10.27 1.08
C LEU A 451 7.87 9.97 1.30
N LYS A 452 7.51 9.56 2.52
CA LYS A 452 6.13 9.23 2.92
C LYS A 452 5.93 9.48 4.42
N ALA A 453 4.67 9.54 4.88
CA ALA A 453 4.35 9.84 6.27
C ALA A 453 4.97 8.86 7.28
N SER A 454 5.13 7.57 6.93
CA SER A 454 5.80 6.59 7.80
C SER A 454 7.31 6.80 7.94
N ASN A 455 7.92 7.53 7.00
CA ASN A 455 9.34 7.90 7.02
C ASN A 455 9.60 9.29 7.64
N ILE A 456 8.56 9.99 8.11
CA ILE A 456 8.68 11.20 8.91
C ILE A 456 8.53 10.81 10.38
N LEU A 457 9.61 10.84 11.14
CA LEU A 457 9.59 10.58 12.59
C LEU A 457 9.46 11.88 13.38
N LEU A 458 8.94 11.78 14.59
CA LEU A 458 8.71 12.92 15.49
C LEU A 458 9.57 12.77 16.74
N ASP A 459 10.36 13.81 17.02
CA ASP A 459 11.17 13.88 18.23
C ASP A 459 10.31 14.21 19.47
N LYS A 460 10.95 14.34 20.63
CA LYS A 460 10.29 14.63 21.91
C LYS A 460 9.44 15.91 21.90
N ASP A 461 9.78 16.88 21.05
CA ASP A 461 9.14 18.19 20.94
C ASP A 461 8.14 18.23 19.76
N MET A 462 7.78 17.07 19.20
CA MET A 462 6.92 16.90 18.03
C MET A 462 7.48 17.54 16.76
N LYS A 463 8.80 17.74 16.67
CA LYS A 463 9.45 18.25 15.46
C LYS A 463 9.74 17.12 14.48
N PRO A 464 9.56 17.34 13.16
CA PRO A 464 9.72 16.32 12.15
C PRO A 464 11.19 16.04 11.83
N LYS A 465 11.51 14.76 11.64
CA LYS A 465 12.78 14.28 11.14
C LYS A 465 12.58 13.25 10.03
N ILE A 466 13.15 13.51 8.86
CA ILE A 466 13.10 12.60 7.71
C ILE A 466 14.04 11.42 7.98
N SER A 467 13.57 10.21 7.69
CA SER A 467 14.27 8.94 7.92
C SER A 467 14.19 8.02 6.69
N ASP A 468 14.95 6.93 6.73
CA ASP A 468 15.01 5.87 5.70
C ASP A 468 15.61 6.30 4.34
N PHE A 469 16.91 6.54 4.35
CA PHE A 469 17.69 6.92 3.17
C PHE A 469 18.17 5.72 2.33
N GLY A 470 17.65 4.50 2.55
CA GLY A 470 18.11 3.30 1.83
C GLY A 470 17.92 3.42 0.32
N MET A 471 16.88 4.13 -0.09
CA MET A 471 16.58 4.46 -1.48
C MET A 471 17.20 5.77 -1.95
N ALA A 472 17.92 6.55 -1.16
CA ALA A 472 18.37 7.86 -1.60
C ALA A 472 19.46 7.79 -2.70
N ARG A 473 19.52 8.82 -3.55
CA ARG A 473 20.55 8.95 -4.60
C ARG A 473 21.30 10.27 -4.49
N ILE A 474 22.59 10.19 -4.76
CA ILE A 474 23.53 11.32 -4.78
C ILE A 474 23.72 11.77 -6.22
N PHE A 475 23.63 13.08 -6.44
CA PHE A 475 23.92 13.76 -7.69
C PHE A 475 25.00 14.82 -7.45
N ALA A 476 25.92 14.95 -8.40
CA ALA A 476 26.83 16.08 -8.43
C ALA A 476 26.03 17.33 -8.81
N LYS A 477 26.28 18.48 -8.16
CA LYS A 477 25.54 19.73 -8.41
C LYS A 477 25.59 20.20 -9.87
N ASP A 478 26.59 19.77 -10.64
CA ASP A 478 26.82 20.16 -12.04
C ASP A 478 26.35 19.10 -13.07
N GLY A 479 25.76 17.99 -12.63
CA GLY A 479 25.25 16.93 -13.52
C GLY A 479 23.77 17.12 -13.81
N GLN A 480 23.42 17.76 -14.92
CA GLN A 480 22.03 18.10 -15.24
C GLN A 480 21.13 16.90 -15.63
N GLU A 481 21.67 15.70 -15.85
CA GLU A 481 20.86 14.51 -16.17
C GLU A 481 21.53 13.23 -15.66
N ALA A 482 20.73 12.33 -15.06
CA ALA A 482 21.15 10.95 -14.82
C ALA A 482 20.07 9.98 -15.31
N ASN A 483 20.44 9.09 -16.23
CA ASN A 483 19.56 8.01 -16.69
C ASN A 483 19.28 7.03 -15.53
N THR A 484 18.00 6.75 -15.28
CA THR A 484 17.59 5.74 -14.29
C THR A 484 16.81 4.63 -15.00
N GLY A 485 17.36 3.41 -15.01
CA GLY A 485 16.72 2.23 -15.61
C GLY A 485 15.75 1.48 -14.67
N ARG A 486 15.46 2.04 -13.49
CA ARG A 486 14.62 1.39 -12.46
C ARG A 486 13.78 2.44 -11.74
N ILE A 487 12.46 2.38 -11.95
CA ILE A 487 11.46 3.14 -11.21
C ILE A 487 11.39 2.57 -9.79
N VAL A 488 11.51 3.43 -8.78
CA VAL A 488 11.40 3.07 -7.35
C VAL A 488 10.70 4.21 -6.61
N GLY A 489 9.89 3.87 -5.62
CA GLY A 489 9.00 4.75 -4.87
C GLY A 489 7.84 3.92 -4.32
N THR A 490 7.09 4.46 -3.36
CA THR A 490 5.87 3.83 -2.81
C THR A 490 4.62 4.58 -3.24
#